data_AF-A0A550GRY2-F1
#
_entry.id   AF-A0A550GRY2-F1
#
_cell.length_a   1.000
_cell.length_b   1.000
_cell.length_c   1.000
_cell.angle_alpha   90.00
_cell.angle_beta   90.00
_cell.angle_gamma   90.00
#
_symmetry.space_group_name_H-M   'P 1'
#
loop_
_entity.id
_entity.type
_entity.pdbx_description
1 polymer ?
#
loop_
_entity_poly.entity_id
_entity_poly.type
_entity_poly.pdbx_seq_one_letter_code
_entity_poly.pdbx_strand_id
1 'polypeptide(L)'
;MELAVDEKMSLEGFTEYKRREFCNDVKCLVQMKLNQLKEGSEQYEQLRKTCSTACVYTTWQFHHWLIEKGYIIIASLNVKNKACLFASIDKDLLKWIDMQVQEGKYCSRSHLIETVITECKTNQS
;
A
#
# COMPACT_ATOMS: atom_id res chain seq x y z
N MET A 1 -16.41 -11.84 -29.34
CA MET A 1 -16.74 -12.31 -27.98
C MET A 1 -16.04 -11.36 -27.03
N GLU A 2 -16.74 -10.27 -26.65
CA GLU A 2 -16.26 -9.29 -25.68
C GLU A 2 -16.16 -9.97 -24.32
N LEU A 3 -14.96 -10.01 -23.76
CA LEU A 3 -14.79 -10.32 -22.34
C LEU A 3 -15.02 -9.02 -21.59
N ALA A 4 -16.20 -8.91 -21.01
CA ALA A 4 -16.53 -7.88 -20.04
C ALA A 4 -15.53 -7.97 -18.88
N VAL A 5 -14.81 -6.87 -18.65
CA VAL A 5 -14.09 -6.63 -17.40
C VAL A 5 -15.04 -5.87 -16.48
N ASP A 6 -14.86 -6.09 -15.19
CA ASP A 6 -15.23 -5.22 -14.07
C ASP A 6 -16.47 -5.64 -13.26
N GLU A 7 -16.31 -6.72 -12.50
CA GLU A 7 -17.00 -6.85 -11.21
C GLU A 7 -15.96 -6.70 -10.10
N LYS A 8 -16.03 -5.53 -9.47
CA LYS A 8 -15.47 -5.16 -8.18
C LYS A 8 -15.31 -6.38 -7.27
N MET A 9 -14.09 -6.87 -7.10
CA MET A 9 -13.78 -7.95 -6.16
C MET A 9 -13.93 -7.43 -4.71
N SER A 10 -15.16 -7.22 -4.27
CA SER A 10 -15.45 -7.20 -2.83
C SER A 10 -15.20 -8.61 -2.32
N LEU A 11 -14.03 -8.83 -1.73
CA LEU A 11 -13.71 -10.08 -1.05
C LEU A 11 -14.71 -10.27 0.09
N GLU A 12 -15.40 -11.41 0.09
CA GLU A 12 -16.41 -11.73 1.10
C GLU A 12 -15.77 -11.70 2.50
N GLY A 13 -16.41 -10.99 3.43
CA GLY A 13 -15.88 -10.76 4.78
C GLY A 13 -14.89 -9.59 4.91
N PHE A 14 -14.53 -8.91 3.81
CA PHE A 14 -13.65 -7.73 3.83
C PHE A 14 -14.42 -6.45 3.52
N THR A 15 -14.05 -5.36 4.21
CA THR A 15 -14.56 -4.02 3.94
C THR A 15 -13.56 -3.25 3.09
N GLU A 16 -13.98 -2.80 1.90
CA GLU A 16 -13.17 -1.94 1.06
C GLU A 16 -13.01 -0.54 1.69
N TYR A 17 -11.78 -0.02 1.66
CA TYR A 17 -11.52 1.38 1.97
C TYR A 17 -12.30 2.29 1.02
N LYS A 18 -13.07 3.22 1.57
CA LYS A 18 -13.83 4.19 0.78
C LYS A 18 -13.05 5.49 0.60
N ARG A 19 -13.30 6.15 -0.52
CA ARG A 19 -12.62 7.39 -0.90
C ARG A 19 -12.76 8.44 0.20
N ARG A 20 -11.63 9.06 0.59
CA ARG A 20 -11.52 10.18 1.56
C ARG A 20 -11.84 9.83 3.02
N GLU A 21 -11.99 8.55 3.40
CA GLU A 21 -12.22 8.18 4.81
C GLU A 21 -11.10 8.67 5.73
N PHE A 22 -9.84 8.44 5.34
CA PHE A 22 -8.67 8.95 6.06
C PHE A 22 -8.76 10.46 6.30
N CYS A 23 -8.95 11.23 5.23
CA CYS A 23 -8.97 12.69 5.29
C CYS A 23 -10.11 13.24 6.15
N ASN A 24 -11.25 12.54 6.19
CA ASN A 24 -12.37 12.91 7.05
C ASN A 24 -12.08 12.60 8.53
N ASP A 25 -11.49 11.44 8.82
CA ASP A 25 -11.14 11.02 10.19
C ASP A 25 -10.13 11.98 10.83
N VAL A 26 -9.07 12.34 10.09
CA VAL A 26 -8.03 13.27 10.58
C VAL A 26 -8.42 14.75 10.45
N LYS A 27 -9.65 15.04 10.01
CA LYS A 27 -10.17 16.41 9.77
C LYS A 27 -9.25 17.28 8.91
N CYS A 28 -8.75 16.71 7.81
CA CYS A 28 -7.91 17.42 6.84
C CYS A 28 -8.57 18.74 6.40
N LEU A 29 -7.88 19.87 6.57
CA LEU A 29 -8.44 21.20 6.24
C LEU A 29 -8.92 21.31 4.79
N VAL A 30 -8.21 20.70 3.85
CA VAL A 30 -8.61 20.65 2.44
C VAL A 30 -9.90 19.84 2.29
N GLN A 31 -9.99 18.67 2.94
CA GLN A 31 -11.19 17.84 2.89
C GLN A 31 -12.40 18.51 3.56
N MET A 32 -12.20 19.20 4.68
CA MET A 32 -13.28 19.92 5.37
C MET A 32 -13.87 21.03 4.49
N LYS A 33 -13.02 21.75 3.75
CA LYS A 33 -13.48 22.73 2.74
C LYS A 33 -14.15 22.05 1.55
N LEU A 34 -13.59 20.95 1.04
CA LEU A 34 -14.19 20.20 -0.07
C LEU A 34 -15.59 19.67 0.27
N ASN A 35 -15.83 19.24 1.51
CA ASN A 35 -17.15 18.77 1.98
C ASN A 35 -18.22 19.88 1.98
N GLN A 36 -17.82 21.15 1.97
CA GLN A 36 -18.73 22.30 1.91
C GLN A 36 -19.05 22.74 0.48
N LEU A 37 -18.27 22.26 -0.50
CA LEU A 37 -18.43 22.62 -1.90
C LEU A 37 -19.23 21.54 -2.63
N LYS A 38 -19.99 21.95 -3.65
CA LYS A 38 -20.66 21.00 -4.54
C LYS A 38 -19.61 20.22 -5.33
N GLU A 39 -19.66 18.89 -5.23
CA GLU A 39 -18.76 18.01 -6.00
C GLU A 39 -18.90 18.27 -7.51
N GLY A 40 -17.76 18.34 -8.20
CA GLY A 40 -17.68 18.67 -9.62
C GLY A 40 -17.85 20.16 -9.96
N SER A 41 -18.07 21.05 -8.98
CA SER A 41 -18.01 22.49 -9.23
C SER A 41 -16.58 22.95 -9.53
N GLU A 42 -16.43 24.06 -10.24
CA GLU A 42 -15.12 24.60 -10.58
C GLU A 42 -14.26 24.85 -9.32
N GLN A 43 -14.85 25.44 -8.28
CA GLN A 43 -14.19 25.70 -7.00
C GLN A 43 -13.78 24.38 -6.30
N TYR A 44 -14.62 23.35 -6.36
CA TYR A 44 -14.30 22.03 -5.82
C TYR A 44 -13.10 21.42 -6.55
N GLU A 45 -13.09 21.45 -7.89
CA GLU A 45 -11.98 20.88 -8.67
C GLU A 45 -10.69 21.67 -8.52
N GLN A 46 -10.75 23.01 -8.45
CA GLN A 46 -9.60 23.85 -8.16
C GLN A 46 -8.97 23.49 -6.81
N LEU A 47 -9.78 23.35 -5.75
CA LEU A 47 -9.28 22.96 -4.41
C LEU A 47 -8.81 21.49 -4.39
N ARG A 48 -9.49 20.60 -5.11
CA ARG A 48 -9.13 19.17 -5.18
C ARG A 48 -7.75 18.95 -5.78
N LYS A 49 -7.30 19.82 -6.70
CA LYS A 49 -5.95 19.74 -7.27
C LYS A 49 -4.86 19.74 -6.19
N THR A 50 -5.05 20.45 -5.08
CA THR A 50 -4.11 20.43 -3.94
C THR A 50 -3.88 19.02 -3.41
N CYS A 51 -4.91 18.17 -3.35
CA CYS A 51 -4.75 16.79 -2.90
C CYS A 51 -3.85 15.96 -3.81
N SER A 52 -3.82 16.25 -5.12
CA SER A 52 -3.00 15.50 -6.09
C SER A 52 -1.59 16.06 -6.27
N THR A 53 -1.37 17.36 -6.02
CA THR A 53 -0.08 18.02 -6.32
C THR A 53 0.72 18.42 -5.09
N ALA A 54 0.06 18.63 -3.95
CA ALA A 54 0.67 19.16 -2.74
C ALA A 54 -0.10 18.70 -1.49
N CYS A 55 -0.35 17.39 -1.37
CA CYS A 55 -1.04 16.84 -0.21
C CYS A 55 -0.26 17.16 1.08
N VAL A 56 -0.96 17.61 2.12
CA VAL A 56 -0.37 17.91 3.42
C VAL A 56 -0.04 16.66 4.25
N TYR A 57 -0.57 15.50 3.84
CA TYR A 57 -0.30 14.21 4.48
C TYR A 57 0.57 13.35 3.57
N THR A 58 1.49 12.63 4.21
CA THR A 58 2.38 11.67 3.56
C THR A 58 1.69 10.33 3.37
N THR A 59 2.18 9.56 2.38
CA THR A 59 1.79 8.17 2.18
C THR A 59 1.99 7.32 3.43
N TRP A 60 3.03 7.61 4.23
CA TRP A 60 3.30 6.91 5.49
C TRP A 60 2.17 7.10 6.51
N GLN A 61 1.69 8.34 6.70
CA GLN A 61 0.58 8.63 7.62
C GLN A 61 -0.71 7.91 7.20
N PHE A 62 -0.98 7.86 5.90
CA PHE A 62 -2.13 7.13 5.37
C PHE A 62 -2.04 5.63 5.64
N HIS A 63 -0.88 5.01 5.36
CA HIS A 63 -0.68 3.58 5.60
C HIS A 63 -0.76 3.21 7.09
N HIS A 64 -0.18 4.04 7.96
CA HIS A 64 -0.29 3.82 9.40
C HIS A 64 -1.74 3.87 9.87
N TRP A 65 -2.51 4.84 9.38
CA TRP A 65 -3.94 4.93 9.69
C TRP A 65 -4.72 3.69 9.22
N LEU A 66 -4.44 3.16 8.02
CA LEU A 66 -5.08 1.93 7.55
C LEU A 66 -4.81 0.76 8.50
N ILE A 67 -3.57 0.60 8.94
CA ILE A 67 -3.17 -0.47 9.87
C ILE A 67 -3.87 -0.29 11.22
N GLU A 68 -3.89 0.93 11.76
CA GLU A 68 -4.55 1.25 13.04
C GLU A 68 -6.06 0.97 13.01
N LYS A 69 -6.71 1.15 11.85
CA LYS A 69 -8.13 0.84 11.64
C LYS A 69 -8.38 -0.63 11.30
N GLY A 70 -7.34 -1.45 11.21
CA GLY A 70 -7.45 -2.89 10.92
C GLY A 70 -7.65 -3.23 9.44
N TYR A 71 -7.36 -2.30 8.52
CA TYR A 71 -7.37 -2.61 7.09
C TYR A 71 -6.15 -3.44 6.70
N ILE A 72 -6.37 -4.39 5.80
CA ILE A 72 -5.33 -5.15 5.12
C ILE A 72 -5.21 -4.61 3.69
N ILE A 73 -3.98 -4.31 3.27
CA ILE A 73 -3.71 -3.87 1.90
C ILE A 73 -3.57 -5.12 1.03
N ILE A 74 -4.51 -5.31 0.11
CA ILE A 74 -4.48 -6.42 -0.85
C ILE A 74 -4.05 -5.84 -2.20
N ALA A 75 -2.83 -6.16 -2.62
CA ALA A 75 -2.33 -5.79 -3.94
C ALA A 75 -2.44 -6.99 -4.88
N SER A 76 -3.19 -6.84 -5.97
CA SER A 76 -3.13 -7.78 -7.08
C SER A 76 -1.87 -7.48 -7.89
N LEU A 77 -0.85 -8.32 -7.71
CA LEU A 77 0.40 -8.21 -8.46
C LEU A 77 0.28 -9.05 -9.72
N ASN A 78 0.32 -8.41 -10.90
CA ASN A 78 0.39 -9.13 -12.17
C ASN A 78 1.85 -9.55 -12.42
N VAL A 79 2.26 -10.62 -11.75
CA VAL A 79 3.63 -11.12 -11.82
C VAL A 79 3.69 -12.27 -12.80
N LYS A 80 4.15 -11.99 -14.02
CA LYS A 80 4.47 -13.06 -14.98
C LYS A 80 5.67 -13.86 -14.43
N ASN A 81 5.46 -15.15 -14.16
CA ASN A 81 6.50 -16.13 -13.81
C ASN A 81 7.24 -15.94 -12.47
N LYS A 82 6.74 -15.16 -11.51
CA LYS A 82 7.26 -15.15 -10.13
C LYS A 82 6.13 -15.13 -9.12
N ALA A 83 6.20 -15.98 -8.09
CA ALA A 83 5.29 -15.91 -6.95
C ALA A 83 5.74 -14.76 -6.05
N CYS A 84 4.82 -13.85 -5.70
CA CYS A 84 5.06 -12.80 -4.71
C CYS A 84 4.27 -13.12 -3.44
N LEU A 85 4.89 -12.85 -2.30
CA LEU A 85 4.32 -13.14 -0.99
C LEU A 85 4.58 -11.95 -0.06
N PHE A 86 3.55 -11.61 0.71
CA PHE A 86 3.62 -10.59 1.76
C PHE A 86 3.89 -11.30 3.08
N ALA A 87 4.89 -10.83 3.82
CA ALA A 87 5.25 -11.37 5.11
C ALA A 87 5.34 -10.24 6.13
N SER A 88 4.82 -10.48 7.33
CA SER A 88 5.10 -9.64 8.48
C SER A 88 6.47 -10.04 9.04
N ILE A 89 7.33 -9.06 9.27
CA ILE A 89 8.70 -9.26 9.73
C ILE A 89 8.96 -8.26 10.86
N ASP A 90 9.65 -8.70 11.90
CA ASP A 90 10.08 -7.82 12.99
C ASP A 90 10.92 -6.64 12.47
N LYS A 91 10.81 -5.49 13.14
CA LYS A 91 11.45 -4.24 12.72
C LYS A 91 12.97 -4.34 12.73
N ASP A 92 13.55 -5.00 13.72
CA ASP A 92 15.01 -5.12 13.82
C ASP A 92 15.55 -6.12 12.81
N LEU A 93 14.81 -7.18 12.53
CA LEU A 93 15.11 -8.07 11.41
C LEU A 93 15.03 -7.35 10.05
N LEU A 94 14.04 -6.48 9.83
CA LEU A 94 13.95 -5.69 8.60
C LEU A 94 15.15 -4.74 8.44
N LYS A 95 15.56 -4.05 9.52
CA LYS A 95 16.77 -3.20 9.49
C LYS A 95 18.02 -4.01 9.14
N TRP A 96 18.15 -5.20 9.71
CA TRP A 96 19.29 -6.06 9.42
C TRP A 96 19.31 -6.49 7.94
N ILE A 97 18.16 -6.88 7.38
CA ILE A 97 18.02 -7.20 5.95
C ILE A 97 18.45 -6.00 5.09
N ASP A 98 18.00 -4.80 5.45
CA ASP A 98 18.35 -3.57 4.72
C ASP A 98 19.85 -3.27 4.73
N MET A 99 20.50 -3.44 5.88
CA MET A 99 21.94 -3.27 6.02
C MET A 99 22.71 -4.20 5.06
N GLN A 100 22.31 -5.48 4.95
CA GLN A 100 22.97 -6.43 4.06
C GLN A 100 22.83 -6.06 2.57
N VAL A 101 21.71 -5.44 2.18
CA VAL A 101 21.51 -4.94 0.81
C VAL A 101 22.34 -3.68 0.56
N GLN A 102 22.39 -2.76 1.53
CA GLN A 102 23.16 -1.52 1.44
C GLN A 102 24.67 -1.77 1.37
N GLU A 103 25.17 -2.77 2.10
CA GLU A 103 26.57 -3.21 2.04
C GLU A 103 26.92 -3.94 0.73
N GLY A 104 25.94 -4.17 -0.15
CA GLY A 104 26.13 -4.81 -1.46
C GLY A 104 26.29 -6.33 -1.40
N LYS A 105 26.14 -6.95 -0.22
CA LYS A 105 26.19 -8.41 -0.07
C LYS A 105 25.07 -9.11 -0.84
N TYR A 106 23.91 -8.46 -0.96
CA TYR A 106 22.80 -8.92 -1.79
C TYR A 106 22.24 -7.79 -2.65
N CYS A 107 21.91 -8.09 -3.91
CA CYS A 107 21.35 -7.09 -4.83
C CYS A 107 19.93 -6.61 -4.48
N SER A 108 19.20 -7.34 -3.64
CA SER A 108 17.86 -6.96 -3.16
C SER A 108 17.46 -7.77 -1.93
N ARG A 109 16.40 -7.33 -1.23
CA ARG A 109 15.78 -8.08 -0.13
C ARG A 109 15.28 -9.46 -0.60
N SER A 110 14.66 -9.52 -1.78
CA SER A 110 14.18 -10.78 -2.35
C SER A 110 15.32 -11.75 -2.65
N HIS A 111 16.42 -11.26 -3.20
CA HIS A 111 17.60 -12.10 -3.43
C HIS A 111 18.15 -12.70 -2.13
N LEU A 112 18.27 -11.89 -1.07
CA LEU A 112 18.67 -12.38 0.26
C LEU A 112 17.73 -13.49 0.75
N ILE A 113 16.42 -13.26 0.70
CA ILE A 113 15.41 -14.21 1.18
C ILE A 113 15.46 -15.51 0.35
N GLU A 114 15.56 -15.41 -0.98
CA GLU A 114 15.67 -16.56 -1.88
C GLU A 114 16.92 -17.39 -1.58
N THR A 115 18.07 -16.75 -1.32
CA THR A 115 19.30 -17.42 -0.91
C THR A 115 19.12 -18.18 0.40
N VAL A 116 18.61 -17.52 1.44
CA VAL A 116 18.40 -18.13 2.77
C VAL A 116 17.42 -19.31 2.69
N ILE A 117 16.31 -19.16 1.97
CA ILE A 117 15.34 -20.25 1.79
C ILE A 117 16.00 -21.44 1.08
N THR A 118 16.85 -21.19 0.09
CA THR A 118 17.55 -22.26 -0.65
C THR A 118 18.54 -22.99 0.27
N GLU A 119 19.32 -22.25 1.05
CA GLU A 119 20.26 -22.81 2.05
C GLU A 119 19.54 -23.66 3.11
N CYS A 120 18.39 -23.19 3.62
CA CYS A 120 17.59 -23.95 4.57
C CYS A 120 17.07 -25.26 3.96
N LYS A 121 16.67 -25.27 2.68
CA LYS A 121 16.22 -26.48 1.99
C LYS A 121 17.36 -27.48 1.80
N THR A 122 18.55 -27.01 1.44
CA THR A 122 19.72 -27.88 1.23
C THR A 122 20.26 -28.48 2.53
N ASN A 123 20.14 -27.77 3.66
CA ASN A 123 20.60 -28.25 4.97
C ASN A 123 19.60 -29.19 5.67
N GLN A 124 18.42 -29.41 5.08
CA GLN A 124 17.38 -30.33 5.57
C GLN A 124 17.33 -31.65 4.77
N SER A 125 18.18 -31.82 3.75
CA SER A 125 18.38 -33.08 2.99
C SER A 125 19.68 -33.76 3.37
#